data_AF-A0A2R7JVD0-F1
#
_entry.id   AF-A0A2R7JVD0-F1
#
_cell.length_a   1.000
_cell.length_b   1.000
_cell.length_c   1.000
_cell.angle_alpha   90.00
_cell.angle_beta   90.00
_cell.angle_gamma   90.00
#
_symmetry.space_group_name_H-M   'P 1'
#
loop_
_entity.id
_entity.type
_entity.pdbx_description
1 polymer ?
#
loop_
_entity_poly.entity_id
_entity_poly.type
_entity_poly.pdbx_seq_one_letter_code
_entity_poly.pdbx_strand_id
1 'polypeptide(L)'
;EKPFISGTRYHAVAEQGIPFKDIAAFIAEKLQIEVVSLTNDEAAEHFGWFAHFANLNNLTSSEETKATLGWDPQHPTLMEDLQSDVYFSEAE
;
A
#
# COMPACT_ATOMS: atom_id res chain seq x y z
N GLU A 1 26.27 2.81 13.77
CA GLU A 1 25.16 1.90 13.36
C GLU A 1 24.98 0.84 14.43
N LYS A 2 23.75 0.35 14.64
CA LYS A 2 23.52 -0.75 15.58
C LYS A 2 24.14 -2.04 15.03
N PRO A 3 24.85 -2.85 15.83
CA PRO A 3 25.42 -4.10 15.36
C PRO A 3 24.30 -5.06 14.95
N PHE A 4 24.51 -5.81 13.86
CA PHE A 4 23.57 -6.80 13.34
C PHE A 4 24.29 -8.06 12.86
N ILE A 5 23.55 -9.16 12.72
CA ILE A 5 24.07 -10.44 12.22
C ILE A 5 23.93 -10.46 10.70
N SER A 6 24.95 -10.91 9.97
CA SER A 6 24.87 -11.06 8.51
C SER A 6 23.65 -11.92 8.13
N GLY A 7 22.82 -11.40 7.23
CA GLY A 7 21.58 -12.05 6.81
C GLY A 7 20.33 -11.70 7.62
N THR A 8 20.43 -10.83 8.63
CA THR A 8 19.24 -10.27 9.30
C THR A 8 18.37 -9.52 8.28
N ARG A 9 17.05 -9.75 8.32
CA ARG A 9 16.05 -9.11 7.46
C ARG A 9 15.11 -8.30 8.32
N TYR A 10 14.70 -7.14 7.82
CA TYR A 10 13.76 -6.24 8.47
C TYR A 10 12.62 -5.89 7.52
N HIS A 11 11.44 -5.63 8.07
CA HIS A 11 10.29 -5.13 7.31
C HIS A 11 10.25 -3.60 7.43
N ALA A 12 10.57 -2.92 6.33
CA ALA A 12 10.52 -1.45 6.23
C ALA A 12 9.13 -0.98 5.79
N VAL A 13 8.12 -1.32 6.59
CA VAL A 13 6.71 -1.01 6.32
C VAL A 13 6.23 0.02 7.35
N ALA A 14 5.89 1.24 6.90
CA ALA A 14 5.50 2.32 7.81
C ALA A 14 4.11 2.09 8.43
N GLU A 15 3.18 1.62 7.60
CA GLU A 15 1.77 1.38 7.94
C GLU A 15 1.38 -0.08 7.70
N GLN A 16 0.50 -0.61 8.54
CA GLN A 16 0.04 -1.98 8.42
C GLN A 16 -1.35 -2.06 7.80
N GLY A 17 -1.50 -2.90 6.78
CA GLY A 17 -2.81 -3.41 6.37
C GLY A 17 -3.78 -2.37 5.81
N ILE A 18 -3.31 -1.50 4.90
CA ILE A 18 -4.20 -0.59 4.17
C ILE A 18 -5.10 -1.41 3.22
N PRO A 19 -6.44 -1.36 3.36
CA PRO A 19 -7.32 -2.12 2.50
C PRO A 19 -7.21 -1.65 1.04
N PHE A 20 -7.03 -2.60 0.12
CA PHE A 20 -6.87 -2.27 -1.31
C PHE A 20 -8.08 -1.51 -1.89
N LYS A 21 -9.28 -1.79 -1.36
CA LYS A 21 -10.52 -1.08 -1.71
C LYS A 21 -10.49 0.41 -1.33
N ASP A 22 -9.79 0.80 -0.27
CA ASP A 22 -9.77 2.18 0.22
C ASP A 22 -8.88 3.02 -0.72
N ILE A 23 -7.76 2.44 -1.18
CA ILE A 23 -6.90 3.02 -2.21
C ILE A 23 -7.68 3.18 -3.52
N ALA A 24 -8.38 2.13 -3.97
CA ALA A 24 -9.19 2.17 -5.19
C ALA A 24 -10.32 3.21 -5.11
N ALA A 25 -11.01 3.29 -3.97
CA ALA A 25 -12.08 4.26 -3.75
C ALA A 25 -11.57 5.70 -3.77
N PHE A 26 -10.44 5.96 -3.12
CA PHE A 26 -9.83 7.29 -3.15
C PHE A 26 -9.44 7.72 -4.57
N ILE A 27 -8.79 6.83 -5.33
CA ILE A 27 -8.40 7.11 -6.72
C ILE A 27 -9.65 7.39 -7.57
N ALA A 28 -10.70 6.58 -7.41
CA ALA A 28 -11.93 6.75 -8.18
C ALA A 28 -12.65 8.06 -7.85
N GLU A 29 -12.69 8.46 -6.59
CA GLU A 29 -13.23 9.75 -6.15
C GLU A 29 -12.47 10.91 -6.81
N LYS A 30 -11.14 10.88 -6.76
CA LYS A 30 -10.29 11.92 -7.35
C LYS A 30 -10.44 12.02 -8.86
N LEU A 31 -10.65 10.91 -9.55
CA LEU A 31 -10.83 10.85 -11.00
C LEU A 31 -12.30 10.96 -11.44
N GLN A 32 -13.24 11.07 -10.50
CA GLN A 32 -14.69 11.10 -10.76
C GLN A 32 -15.20 9.89 -11.58
N ILE A 33 -14.69 8.70 -11.26
CA ILE A 33 -15.10 7.43 -11.90
C ILE A 33 -15.75 6.49 -10.87
N GLU A 34 -16.44 5.47 -11.37
CA GLU A 34 -17.09 4.46 -10.53
C GLU A 34 -16.09 3.43 -9.99
N VAL A 35 -16.23 3.07 -8.71
CA VAL A 35 -15.54 1.91 -8.11
C VAL A 35 -16.39 0.68 -8.35
N VAL A 36 -15.81 -0.34 -8.99
CA VAL A 36 -16.50 -1.61 -9.24
C VAL A 36 -15.92 -2.71 -8.34
N SER A 37 -16.80 -3.46 -7.70
CA SER A 37 -16.42 -4.68 -6.98
C SER A 37 -16.47 -5.86 -7.94
N LEU A 38 -15.42 -6.68 -7.94
CA LEU A 38 -15.31 -7.86 -8.78
C LEU A 38 -15.35 -9.13 -7.94
N THR A 39 -15.93 -10.20 -8.47
CA THR A 39 -15.74 -11.57 -7.98
C THR A 39 -14.31 -12.06 -8.27
N ASN A 40 -13.90 -13.19 -7.68
CA ASN A 40 -12.56 -13.75 -7.93
C ASN A 40 -12.33 -14.11 -9.41
N ASP A 41 -13.34 -14.63 -10.11
CA ASP A 41 -13.23 -15.02 -11.51
C ASP A 41 -13.13 -13.78 -12.41
N GLU A 42 -13.96 -12.76 -12.16
CA GLU A 42 -13.89 -11.47 -12.87
C GLU A 42 -12.57 -10.75 -12.61
N ALA A 43 -12.05 -10.80 -11.38
CA ALA A 43 -10.75 -10.23 -11.04
C ALA A 43 -9.61 -10.97 -11.75
N ALA A 44 -9.71 -12.29 -11.91
CA ALA A 44 -8.72 -13.08 -12.65
C ALA A 44 -8.68 -12.69 -14.13
N GLU A 45 -9.84 -12.48 -14.75
CA GLU A 45 -9.93 -11.98 -16.12
C GLU A 45 -9.44 -10.53 -16.24
N HIS A 46 -9.84 -9.66 -15.31
CA HIS A 46 -9.48 -8.24 -15.32
C HIS A 46 -7.98 -7.99 -15.14
N PHE A 47 -7.36 -8.62 -14.14
CA PHE A 47 -5.94 -8.43 -13.83
C PHE A 47 -5.00 -9.37 -14.60
N GLY A 48 -5.51 -10.46 -15.18
CA GLY A 48 -4.73 -11.44 -15.93
C GLY A 48 -3.55 -11.98 -15.12
N TRP A 49 -2.32 -11.82 -15.64
CA TRP A 49 -1.10 -12.28 -14.97
C TRP A 49 -0.88 -11.65 -13.59
N PHE A 50 -1.47 -10.47 -13.33
CA PHE A 50 -1.32 -9.75 -12.07
C PHE A 50 -2.34 -10.18 -11.00
N ALA A 51 -3.35 -10.96 -11.37
CA ALA A 51 -4.46 -11.34 -10.48
C ALA A 51 -3.98 -11.99 -9.18
N HIS A 52 -2.92 -12.81 -9.25
CA HIS A 52 -2.33 -13.40 -8.07
C HIS A 52 -1.89 -12.33 -7.07
N PHE A 53 -1.17 -11.30 -7.51
CA PHE A 53 -0.65 -10.23 -6.65
C PHE A 53 -1.76 -9.31 -6.16
N ALA A 54 -2.74 -8.97 -7.01
CA ALA A 54 -3.88 -8.12 -6.63
C ALA A 54 -4.73 -8.74 -5.49
N ASN A 55 -4.76 -10.07 -5.39
CA ASN A 55 -5.50 -10.79 -4.35
C ASN A 55 -4.66 -11.13 -3.11
N LEU A 56 -3.35 -10.83 -3.08
CA LEU A 56 -2.53 -11.14 -1.92
C LEU A 56 -2.87 -10.21 -0.75
N ASN A 57 -3.33 -10.80 0.35
CA ASN A 57 -3.38 -10.12 1.63
C ASN A 57 -2.06 -10.29 2.38
N ASN A 58 -1.10 -9.40 2.11
CA ASN A 58 0.26 -9.48 2.66
C ASN A 58 0.44 -8.61 3.92
N LEU A 59 -0.32 -8.92 4.98
CA LEU A 59 -0.24 -8.19 6.23
C LEU A 59 1.17 -8.28 6.83
N THR A 60 1.86 -7.15 6.92
CA THR A 60 3.26 -7.06 7.34
C THR A 60 3.38 -6.07 8.49
N SER A 61 4.15 -6.42 9.53
CA SER A 61 4.47 -5.55 10.67
C SER A 61 5.92 -5.08 10.61
N SER A 62 6.18 -3.87 11.10
CA SER A 62 7.51 -3.32 11.31
C SER A 62 7.88 -3.13 12.78
N GLU A 63 7.09 -3.68 13.72
CA GLU A 63 7.33 -3.54 15.17
C GLU A 63 8.76 -3.95 15.56
N GLU A 64 9.22 -5.11 15.08
CA GLU A 64 10.58 -5.60 15.32
C GLU A 64 11.65 -4.71 14.69
N THR A 65 11.39 -4.17 13.49
CA THR A 65 12.27 -3.20 12.83
C THR A 65 12.41 -1.95 13.69
N LYS A 66 11.28 -1.39 14.16
CA LYS A 66 11.25 -0.18 14.99
C LYS A 66 11.95 -0.41 16.33
N ALA A 67 11.66 -1.52 17.02
CA ALA A 67 12.29 -1.87 18.29
C ALA A 67 13.80 -2.10 18.15
N THR A 68 14.21 -2.89 17.15
CA THR A 68 15.61 -3.26 16.94
C THR A 68 16.43 -2.08 16.47
N LEU A 69 15.95 -1.34 15.47
CA LEU A 69 16.73 -0.28 14.84
C LEU A 69 16.52 1.09 15.50
N GLY A 70 15.46 1.27 16.29
CA GLY A 70 15.02 2.61 16.70
C GLY A 70 14.51 3.41 15.50
N TRP A 71 14.03 2.71 14.46
CA TRP A 71 13.48 3.35 13.27
C TRP A 71 12.10 3.91 13.57
N ASP A 72 11.85 5.12 13.11
CA ASP A 72 10.56 5.80 13.22
C ASP A 72 10.20 6.42 11.86
N PRO A 73 9.13 5.99 11.18
CA PRO A 73 8.70 6.59 9.91
C PRO A 73 8.38 8.09 10.07
N GLN A 74 8.94 8.96 9.22
CA GLN A 74 8.81 10.42 9.33
C GLN A 74 7.94 11.07 8.25
N HIS A 75 7.46 10.28 7.29
CA HIS A 75 6.68 10.76 6.15
C HIS A 75 5.19 10.47 6.34
N PRO A 76 4.32 11.17 5.60
CA PRO A 76 2.88 10.93 5.65
C PRO A 76 2.52 9.48 5.36
N THR A 77 1.36 9.09 5.87
CA THR A 77 0.69 7.84 5.48
C THR A 77 0.33 7.86 3.99
N LEU A 78 0.12 6.70 3.38
CA LEU A 78 -0.30 6.60 1.98
C LEU A 78 -1.58 7.41 1.72
N MET A 79 -2.56 7.33 2.62
CA MET A 79 -3.83 8.05 2.43
C MET A 79 -3.68 9.56 2.59
N GLU A 80 -2.74 10.04 3.42
CA GLU A 80 -2.38 11.47 3.49
C GLU A 80 -1.61 11.90 2.23
N ASP A 81 -0.66 11.08 1.76
CA ASP A 81 0.17 11.39 0.60
C ASP A 81 -0.65 11.44 -0.70
N LEU A 82 -1.64 10.56 -0.85
CA LEU A 82 -2.59 10.56 -1.97
C LEU A 82 -3.46 11.82 -2.02
N GLN A 83 -3.61 12.56 -0.92
CA GLN A 83 -4.32 13.85 -0.92
C GLN A 83 -3.50 14.99 -1.51
N SER A 84 -2.19 14.79 -1.70
CA SER A 84 -1.33 15.79 -2.33
C SER A 84 -1.63 15.96 -3.83
N ASP A 85 -1.26 17.11 -4.36
CA ASP A 85 -1.46 17.46 -5.78
C ASP A 85 -0.43 16.77 -6.71
N VAL A 86 0.41 15.87 -6.18
CA VAL A 86 1.44 15.15 -6.95
C VAL A 86 0.83 14.04 -7.82
N TYR A 87 -0.23 13.40 -7.33
CA TYR A 87 -0.83 12.23 -7.98
C TYR A 87 -1.99 12.59 -8.93
N PHE A 88 -2.69 13.68 -8.64
CA PHE A 88 -3.85 14.12 -9.38
C PHE A 88 -3.63 15.60 -9.73
N SER A 89 -3.38 15.87 -11.01
CA SER A 89 -3.41 17.25 -11.50
C SER A 89 -4.86 17.71 -11.61
N GLU A 90 -5.10 19.00 -11.40
CA GLU A 90 -6.40 19.59 -11.73
C GLU A 90 -6.67 19.35 -13.22
N ALA A 91 -7.85 18.79 -13.54
CA ALA A 91 -8.29 18.69 -14.92
C ALA A 91 -8.42 20.12 -15.48
N GLU A 92 -7.69 20.42 -16.57
CA GLU A 92 -7.88 21.63 -17.37
C GLU A 92 -9.31 21.73 -17.93
#